data_AF-A0A7L4GCI8-F1
#
_entry.id   AF-A0A7L4GCI8-F1
#
_cell.length_a   1.000
_cell.length_b   1.000
_cell.length_c   1.000
_cell.angle_alpha   90.00
_cell.angle_beta   90.00
_cell.angle_gamma   90.00
#
_symmetry.space_group_name_H-M   'P 1'
#
loop_
_entity.id
_entity.type
_entity.pdbx_description
1 polymer ?
#
loop_
_entity_poly.entity_id
_entity_poly.type
_entity_poly.pdbx_seq_one_letter_code
_entity_poly.pdbx_strand_id
1 'polypeptide(L)'
;TTTPRIGDILQKLAPFLKMYGEYVKNFDNAMELVKTWTERSPQFKFIIQDIQKEKVCGNLTLQHHMLEPVQRIPRYEMLLKDYLRKLPQDSLDWKDAE
;
A
#
# COMPACT_ATOMS: atom_id res chain seq x y z
N THR A 1 4.98 -30.11 -12.10
CA THR A 1 5.43 -28.74 -11.82
C THR A 1 4.33 -27.79 -12.24
N THR A 2 3.49 -27.34 -11.32
CA THR A 2 2.40 -26.40 -11.63
C THR A 2 2.98 -25.01 -11.83
N THR A 3 2.75 -24.42 -12.99
CA THR A 3 3.07 -23.01 -13.26
C THR A 3 2.28 -22.13 -12.27
N PRO A 4 2.96 -21.24 -11.51
CA PRO A 4 2.27 -20.35 -10.57
C PRO A 4 1.35 -19.39 -11.33
N ARG A 5 0.24 -19.03 -10.67
CA ARG A 5 -0.83 -18.20 -11.19
C ARG A 5 -1.06 -17.02 -10.24
N ILE A 6 -1.93 -16.08 -10.61
CA ILE A 6 -2.07 -14.86 -9.81
C ILE A 6 -2.91 -15.16 -8.55
N GLY A 7 -3.95 -15.98 -8.68
CA GLY A 7 -4.81 -16.35 -7.55
C GLY A 7 -4.06 -17.07 -6.44
N ASP A 8 -3.28 -18.11 -6.78
CA ASP A 8 -2.57 -18.90 -5.77
C ASP A 8 -1.47 -18.10 -5.04
N ILE A 9 -0.83 -17.15 -5.72
CA ILE A 9 0.11 -16.23 -5.09
C ILE A 9 -0.62 -15.27 -4.16
N LEU A 10 -1.74 -14.67 -4.59
CA LEU A 10 -2.51 -13.73 -3.77
C LEU A 10 -3.05 -14.40 -2.51
N GLN A 11 -3.54 -15.64 -2.58
CA GLN A 11 -3.98 -16.38 -1.40
C GLN A 11 -2.86 -16.61 -0.38
N LYS A 12 -1.64 -16.93 -0.84
CA LYS A 12 -0.47 -17.06 0.05
C LYS A 12 -0.09 -15.73 0.71
N LEU A 13 -0.36 -14.62 0.04
CA LEU A 13 -0.05 -13.27 0.54
C LEU A 13 -1.19 -12.66 1.38
N ALA A 14 -2.43 -13.12 1.23
CA ALA A 14 -3.61 -12.58 1.91
C ALA A 14 -3.47 -12.52 3.44
N PRO A 15 -2.87 -13.49 4.15
CA PRO A 15 -2.64 -13.40 5.59
C PRO A 15 -1.80 -12.18 6.01
N PHE A 16 -0.85 -11.77 5.17
CA PHE A 16 0.00 -10.60 5.43
C PHE A 16 -0.76 -9.29 5.26
N LEU A 17 -1.86 -9.27 4.48
CA LEU A 17 -2.66 -8.05 4.31
C LEU A 17 -3.33 -7.59 5.62
N LYS A 18 -3.47 -8.47 6.62
CA LYS A 18 -4.00 -8.11 7.95
C LYS A 18 -3.18 -7.00 8.63
N MET A 19 -1.87 -6.93 8.40
CA MET A 19 -1.02 -5.87 8.98
C MET A 19 -1.37 -4.47 8.45
N TYR A 20 -1.94 -4.37 7.24
CA TYR A 20 -2.38 -3.10 6.67
C TYR A 20 -3.61 -2.57 7.40
N GLY A 21 -4.45 -3.44 7.98
CA GLY A 21 -5.57 -3.02 8.80
C GLY A 21 -5.11 -2.20 10.02
N GLU A 22 -4.06 -2.67 10.71
CA GLU A 22 -3.49 -1.93 11.85
C GLU A 22 -2.80 -0.63 11.41
N TYR A 23 -2.13 -0.63 10.26
CA TYR A 23 -1.56 0.60 9.69
C TYR A 23 -2.64 1.65 9.40
N VAL A 24 -3.69 1.27 8.68
CA VAL A 24 -4.81 2.16 8.30
C VAL A 24 -5.50 2.69 9.55
N LYS A 25 -5.74 1.85 10.55
CA LYS A 25 -6.35 2.25 11.83
C LYS A 25 -5.57 3.34 12.56
N ASN A 26 -4.24 3.34 12.46
CA ASN A 26 -3.38 4.32 13.13
C ASN A 26 -2.93 5.47 12.22
N PHE A 27 -3.33 5.48 10.94
CA PHE A 27 -2.84 6.42 9.94
C PHE A 27 -3.13 7.87 10.32
N ASP A 28 -4.36 8.19 10.72
CA ASP A 28 -4.76 9.56 11.09
C ASP A 28 -3.94 10.09 12.27
N ASN A 29 -3.72 9.25 13.29
CA ASN A 29 -2.90 9.60 14.45
C ASN A 29 -1.45 9.87 14.04
N ALA A 30 -0.87 9.02 13.18
CA ALA A 30 0.50 9.20 12.69
C ALA A 30 0.65 10.49 11.87
N MET A 31 -0.32 10.79 11.02
CA MET A 31 -0.38 12.02 10.23
C MET A 31 -0.41 13.27 11.11
N GLU A 32 -1.25 13.28 12.15
CA GLU A 32 -1.35 14.41 13.08
C GLU A 32 -0.07 14.57 13.92
N LEU A 33 0.57 13.47 14.32
CA LEU A 33 1.86 13.52 15.01
C LEU A 33 2.96 14.13 14.13
N VAL A 34 3.06 13.70 12.87
CA VAL A 34 4.04 14.26 11.92
C VAL A 34 3.79 15.75 11.73
N LYS A 35 2.54 16.17 11.56
CA LYS A 35 2.16 17.58 11.44
C LYS A 35 2.55 18.37 12.69
N THR A 36 2.13 17.90 13.87
CA THR A 36 2.41 18.53 15.17
C THR A 36 3.91 18.77 15.37
N TRP A 37 4.74 17.76 15.10
CA TRP A 37 6.19 17.88 15.28
C TRP A 37 6.87 18.71 14.21
N THR A 38 6.33 18.74 12.99
CA THR A 38 6.79 19.64 11.91
C THR A 38 6.54 21.11 12.26
N GLU A 39 5.44 21.42 12.94
CA GLU A 39 5.13 22.79 13.39
C GLU A 39 5.91 23.16 14.65
N ARG A 40 6.02 22.24 15.61
CA ARG A 40 6.63 22.51 16.92
C ARG A 40 8.16 22.56 16.89
N SER A 41 8.81 21.77 16.02
CA SER A 41 10.28 21.62 16.01
C SER A 41 10.87 22.02 14.65
N PRO A 42 11.59 23.16 14.58
CA PRO A 42 12.32 23.56 13.38
C PRO A 42 13.37 22.53 12.94
N GLN A 43 13.99 21.84 13.89
CA GLN A 43 14.97 20.78 13.62
C GLN A 43 14.31 19.58 12.94
N PHE A 44 13.16 19.12 13.47
CA PHE A 44 12.40 18.03 12.86
C PHE A 44 11.94 18.40 11.45
N LYS A 45 11.38 19.62 11.28
CA LYS A 45 10.99 20.15 9.97
C LYS A 45 12.14 20.15 8.98
N PHE A 46 13.33 20.61 9.40
CA PHE A 46 14.51 20.63 8.54
C PHE A 46 14.91 19.22 8.09
N ILE A 47 14.98 18.26 9.01
CA ILE A 47 15.32 16.86 8.69
C ILE A 47 14.33 16.28 7.67
N ILE A 48 13.02 16.45 7.88
CA ILE A 48 12.00 15.97 6.94
C ILE A 48 12.16 16.63 5.56
N GLN A 49 12.36 17.94 5.53
CA GLN A 49 12.55 18.67 4.27
C GLN A 49 13.82 18.28 3.54
N ASP A 50 14.88 17.92 4.25
CA ASP A 50 16.14 17.48 3.66
C ASP A 50 15.99 16.12 2.99
N ILE A 51 15.43 15.14 3.72
CA ILE A 51 15.15 13.79 3.21
C ILE A 51 14.24 13.85 1.98
N GLN A 52 13.16 14.65 2.02
CA GLN A 52 12.21 14.76 0.90
C GLN A 52 12.81 15.32 -0.39
N LYS A 53 13.98 15.98 -0.35
CA LYS A 53 14.68 16.46 -1.55
C LYS A 53 15.46 15.36 -2.26
N GLU A 54 15.67 14.21 -1.60
CA GLU A 54 16.36 13.10 -2.22
C GLU A 54 15.61 12.61 -3.46
N LYS A 55 16.36 12.28 -4.52
CA LYS A 55 15.76 11.81 -5.78
C LYS A 55 14.88 10.58 -5.60
N VAL A 56 15.20 9.72 -4.62
CA VAL A 56 14.42 8.51 -4.30
C VAL A 56 13.01 8.82 -3.82
N CYS A 57 12.78 10.00 -3.23
CA CYS A 57 11.47 10.43 -2.76
C CYS A 57 10.56 10.90 -3.91
N GLY A 58 11.07 11.08 -5.12
CA GLY A 58 10.26 11.38 -6.31
C GLY A 58 9.48 12.69 -6.25
N ASN A 59 9.99 13.71 -5.54
CA ASN A 59 9.32 14.98 -5.25
C ASN A 59 8.01 14.85 -4.43
N LEU A 60 7.82 13.72 -3.74
CA LEU A 60 6.67 13.50 -2.86
C LEU A 60 7.02 13.80 -1.40
N THR A 61 6.04 14.30 -0.64
CA THR A 61 6.22 14.51 0.80
C THR A 61 6.12 13.19 1.56
N LEU A 62 6.60 13.15 2.81
CA LEU A 62 6.46 11.99 3.69
C LEU A 62 4.99 11.55 3.79
N GLN A 63 4.07 12.49 3.92
CA GLN A 63 2.64 12.21 4.00
C GLN A 63 2.11 11.50 2.73
N HIS A 64 2.60 11.86 1.55
CA HIS A 64 2.21 11.19 0.31
C HIS A 64 2.68 9.72 0.33
N HIS A 65 3.91 9.47 0.77
CA HIS A 65 4.45 8.12 0.93
C HIS A 65 3.69 7.31 1.99
N MET A 66 3.30 7.93 3.11
CA MET A 66 2.47 7.29 4.14
C MET A 66 1.08 6.92 3.61
N LEU A 67 0.57 7.59 2.59
CA LEU A 67 -0.74 7.28 2.00
C LEU A 67 -0.71 6.04 1.11
N GLU A 68 0.46 5.65 0.57
CA GLU A 68 0.58 4.52 -0.36
C GLU A 68 0.06 3.19 0.22
N PRO A 69 0.38 2.78 1.46
CA PRO A 69 -0.16 1.55 2.04
C PRO A 69 -1.69 1.57 2.20
N VAL A 70 -2.28 2.74 2.49
CA VAL A 70 -3.74 2.92 2.60
C VAL A 70 -4.40 2.71 1.24
N GLN A 71 -3.82 3.25 0.17
CA GLN A 71 -4.34 3.12 -1.20
C GLN A 71 -4.06 1.75 -1.82
N ARG A 72 -3.03 1.05 -1.36
CA ARG A 72 -2.57 -0.21 -1.95
C ARG A 72 -3.62 -1.31 -1.86
N ILE A 73 -4.33 -1.40 -0.74
CA ILE A 73 -5.35 -2.44 -0.52
C ILE A 73 -6.56 -2.27 -1.46
N PRO A 74 -7.22 -1.10 -1.53
CA PRO A 74 -8.27 -0.86 -2.53
C PRO A 74 -7.79 -1.12 -3.97
N ARG A 75 -6.54 -0.76 -4.29
CA ARG A 75 -5.98 -1.00 -5.63
C ARG A 75 -5.87 -2.49 -5.94
N TYR A 76 -5.44 -3.33 -4.99
CA TYR A 76 -5.42 -4.78 -5.21
C TYR A 76 -6.82 -5.35 -5.45
N GLU A 77 -7.81 -4.89 -4.69
CA GLU A 77 -9.20 -5.30 -4.89
C GLU A 77 -9.70 -4.96 -6.30
N MET A 78 -9.46 -3.72 -6.76
CA MET A 78 -9.86 -3.30 -8.11
C MET A 78 -9.16 -4.11 -9.20
N LEU A 79 -7.84 -4.32 -9.06
CA LEU A 79 -7.06 -5.11 -10.02
C LEU A 79 -7.52 -6.57 -10.07
N LEU A 80 -7.85 -7.16 -8.92
CA LEU A 80 -8.32 -8.54 -8.84
C LEU A 80 -9.71 -8.68 -9.49
N LYS A 81 -10.62 -7.74 -9.23
CA LYS A 81 -11.93 -7.68 -9.90
C LYS A 81 -11.79 -7.58 -11.41
N ASP A 82 -10.89 -6.73 -11.90
CA ASP A 82 -10.65 -6.59 -13.34
C ASP A 82 -9.93 -7.80 -13.94
N TYR A 83 -9.09 -8.48 -13.16
CA TYR A 83 -8.45 -9.73 -13.55
C TYR A 83 -9.48 -10.84 -13.75
N LEU A 84 -10.39 -11.04 -12.77
CA LEU A 84 -11.47 -12.02 -12.84
C LEU A 84 -12.40 -11.79 -14.03
N ARG A 85 -12.71 -10.53 -14.38
CA ARG A 85 -13.53 -10.19 -15.55
C ARG A 85 -12.89 -10.57 -16.88
N LYS A 86 -11.56 -10.59 -16.94
CA LYS A 86 -10.78 -10.87 -18.16
C LYS A 86 -10.30 -12.32 -18.25
N LEU A 87 -10.41 -13.07 -17.17
CA LEU A 87 -10.09 -14.49 -17.13
C LEU A 87 -11.10 -15.31 -17.96
N PRO A 88 -10.63 -16.24 -18.81
CA PRO A 88 -11.50 -17.26 -19.40
C PRO A 88 -12.25 -18.04 -18.30
N GLN A 89 -13.52 -18.39 -18.55
CA GLN A 89 -14.35 -19.10 -17.56
C GLN A 89 -13.82 -20.50 -17.21
N ASP A 90 -13.07 -21.12 -18.13
CA ASP A 90 -12.40 -22.40 -17.96
C ASP A 90 -11.00 -22.28 -17.33
N SER A 91 -10.56 -21.06 -17.01
CA SER A 91 -9.27 -20.84 -16.38
C SER A 91 -9.22 -21.50 -15.00
N LEU A 92 -8.21 -22.34 -14.82
CA LEU A 92 -7.95 -22.98 -13.53
C LEU A 92 -7.58 -21.96 -12.43
N ASP A 93 -7.22 -20.72 -12.78
CA ASP A 93 -6.92 -19.64 -11.82
C ASP A 93 -8.18 -18.95 -11.28
N TRP A 94 -9.33 -19.14 -11.93
CA TRP A 94 -10.56 -18.45 -11.57
C TRP A 94 -10.97 -18.76 -10.11
N LYS A 95 -10.88 -20.03 -9.70
CA LYS A 95 -11.16 -20.48 -8.32
C LYS A 95 -10.20 -19.92 -7.29
N ASP A 96 -8.95 -19.67 -7.67
CA ASP A 96 -7.95 -19.17 -6.73
C ASP A 96 -7.99 -17.64 -6.61
N ALA A 97 -8.53 -16.96 -7.63
CA ALA A 97 -8.59 -15.51 -7.75
C ALA A 97 -9.93 -14.88 -7.29
N GLU A 98 -10.99 -15.68 -7.09
CA GLU A 98 -12.25 -15.27 -6.45
C GLU A 98 -12.09 -15.11 -4.93
#